data_AF-A0A1W2GII0-F1
#
_entry.id   AF-A0A1W2GII0-F1
#
_cell.length_a   1.000
_cell.length_b   1.000
_cell.length_c   1.000
_cell.angle_alpha   90.00
_cell.angle_beta   90.00
_cell.angle_gamma   90.00
#
_symmetry.space_group_name_H-M   'P 1'
#
loop_
_entity.id
_entity.type
_entity.pdbx_description
1 polymer ?
#
loop_
_entity_poly.entity_id
_entity_poly.type
_entity_poly.pdbx_seq_one_letter_code
_entity_poly.pdbx_strand_id
1 'polypeptide(L)'
;MSTDHQGQVEKILKELGKKIDELIVEAKGAKDDIRDEVEDKIKDLKKKKIKLDDEYQSFKEKNEGKWDEIKSHLSSAAEEIKRAAEAAFKKKN
;
A
#
# COMPACT_ATOMS: atom_id res chain seq x y z
N MET A 1 0.71 18.10 18.04
CA MET A 1 0.43 17.99 16.60
C MET A 1 1.13 16.77 15.98
N SER A 2 2.41 16.47 16.27
CA SER A 2 3.13 15.32 15.65
C SER A 2 2.50 13.92 15.84
N THR A 3 1.80 13.67 16.94
CA THR A 3 1.14 12.38 17.21
C THR A 3 -0.03 12.07 16.26
N ASP A 4 -0.75 13.09 15.80
CA ASP A 4 -1.87 12.94 14.86
C ASP A 4 -1.39 12.48 13.47
N HIS A 5 -0.28 13.03 12.98
CA HIS A 5 0.25 12.67 11.66
C HIS A 5 0.85 11.25 11.66
N GLN A 6 1.52 10.87 12.74
CA GLN A 6 2.03 9.51 12.91
C GLN A 6 0.89 8.48 12.88
N GLY A 7 -0.19 8.71 13.64
CA GLY A 7 -1.35 7.81 13.65
C GLY A 7 -2.07 7.72 12.30
N GLN A 8 -2.11 8.82 11.54
CA GLN A 8 -2.67 8.82 10.19
C GLN A 8 -1.83 7.99 9.21
N VAL A 9 -0.50 8.10 9.29
CA VAL A 9 0.42 7.28 8.48
C VAL A 9 0.27 5.79 8.80
N GLU A 10 0.26 5.42 10.09
CA GLU A 10 0.05 4.03 10.52
C GLU A 10 -1.29 3.47 10.01
N LYS A 11 -2.34 4.30 10.02
CA LYS A 11 -3.65 3.92 9.48
C LYS A 11 -3.58 3.65 7.96
N ILE A 12 -2.91 4.50 7.19
CA ILE A 12 -2.73 4.32 5.74
C ILE A 12 -1.96 3.02 5.45
N LEU A 13 -0.84 2.78 6.15
CA LEU A 13 -0.03 1.56 5.99
C LEU A 13 -0.84 0.29 6.32
N LYS A 14 -1.67 0.36 7.36
CA LYS A 14 -2.56 -0.74 7.76
C LYS A 14 -3.66 -0.99 6.74
N GLU A 15 -4.31 0.05 6.24
CA GLU A 15 -5.33 -0.05 5.17
C GLU A 15 -4.75 -0.60 3.87
N LEU A 16 -3.52 -0.20 3.50
CA LEU A 16 -2.80 -0.75 2.37
C LEU A 16 -2.51 -2.24 2.55
N GLY A 17 -2.03 -2.65 3.73
CA GLY A 17 -1.82 -4.06 4.04
C GLY A 17 -3.10 -4.87 3.88
N LYS A 18 -4.20 -4.40 4.46
CA LYS A 18 -5.51 -5.05 4.34
C LYS A 18 -5.97 -5.15 2.88
N LYS A 19 -5.85 -4.09 2.10
CA LYS A 19 -6.19 -4.10 0.67
C LYS A 19 -5.37 -5.15 -0.08
N ILE A 20 -4.06 -5.20 0.13
CA ILE A 20 -3.18 -6.19 -0.50
C ILE A 20 -3.62 -7.62 -0.12
N ASP A 21 -3.98 -7.86 1.13
CA ASP A 21 -4.49 -9.16 1.59
C ASP A 21 -5.83 -9.52 0.91
N GLU A 22 -6.74 -8.57 0.77
CA GLU A 22 -7.98 -8.74 -0.01
C GLU A 22 -7.66 -9.13 -1.46
N LEU A 23 -6.70 -8.47 -2.12
CA LEU A 23 -6.31 -8.84 -3.49
C LEU A 23 -5.75 -10.25 -3.58
N ILE A 24 -4.98 -10.70 -2.57
CA ILE A 24 -4.46 -12.07 -2.52
C ILE A 24 -5.59 -13.09 -2.46
N VAL A 25 -6.59 -12.82 -1.64
CA VAL A 25 -7.76 -13.70 -1.50
C VAL A 25 -8.53 -13.73 -2.82
N GLU A 26 -8.76 -12.59 -3.46
CA GLU A 26 -9.48 -12.52 -4.73
C GLU A 26 -8.69 -13.18 -5.87
N ALA A 27 -7.36 -13.02 -5.92
CA ALA A 27 -6.49 -13.66 -6.90
C ALA A 27 -6.55 -15.20 -6.83
N LYS A 28 -6.64 -15.76 -5.62
CA LYS A 28 -6.81 -17.21 -5.40
C LYS A 28 -8.14 -17.74 -5.96
N GLY A 29 -9.16 -16.89 -6.08
CA GLY A 29 -10.46 -17.23 -6.67
C GLY A 29 -10.59 -16.91 -8.16
N ALA A 30 -9.55 -16.36 -8.80
CA ALA A 30 -9.54 -16.02 -10.21
C ALA A 30 -9.12 -17.20 -11.10
N LYS A 31 -9.43 -17.12 -12.40
CA LYS A 31 -8.94 -18.08 -13.41
C LYS A 31 -7.42 -17.98 -13.56
N ASP A 32 -6.75 -19.09 -13.90
CA ASP A 32 -5.29 -19.21 -13.92
C ASP A 32 -4.58 -18.08 -14.69
N ASP A 33 -5.06 -17.70 -15.88
CA ASP A 33 -4.45 -16.61 -16.68
C ASP A 33 -4.51 -15.23 -15.99
N ILE A 34 -5.56 -14.96 -15.23
CA ILE A 34 -5.74 -13.71 -14.48
C ILE A 34 -4.94 -13.78 -13.18
N ARG A 35 -4.83 -14.97 -12.60
CA ARG A 35 -4.14 -15.19 -11.35
C ARG A 35 -2.67 -14.81 -11.43
N ASP A 36 -1.95 -15.21 -12.47
CA ASP A 36 -0.52 -14.87 -12.62
C ASP A 36 -0.31 -13.36 -12.73
N GLU A 37 -1.12 -12.69 -13.57
CA GLU A 37 -1.04 -11.23 -13.79
C GLU A 37 -1.39 -10.43 -12.51
N VAL A 38 -2.29 -10.96 -11.68
CA VAL A 38 -2.67 -10.37 -10.39
C VAL A 38 -1.64 -10.70 -9.30
N GLU A 39 -1.09 -11.91 -9.27
CA GLU A 39 -0.06 -12.33 -8.32
C GLU A 39 1.21 -11.49 -8.46
N ASP A 40 1.64 -11.18 -9.69
CA ASP A 40 2.79 -10.32 -9.92
C ASP A 40 2.53 -8.87 -9.48
N LYS A 41 1.34 -8.34 -9.77
CA LYS A 41 0.94 -7.02 -9.24
C LYS A 41 0.95 -7.02 -7.71
N ILE A 42 0.41 -8.06 -7.07
CA ILE A 42 0.42 -8.20 -5.60
C ILE A 42 1.85 -8.20 -5.05
N LYS A 43 2.79 -8.91 -5.68
CA LYS A 43 4.21 -8.91 -5.27
C LYS A 43 4.79 -7.50 -5.32
N ASP A 44 4.50 -6.73 -6.36
CA ASP A 44 4.96 -5.35 -6.47
C ASP A 44 4.33 -4.44 -5.42
N LEU A 45 3.02 -4.60 -5.15
CA LEU A 45 2.33 -3.86 -4.09
C LEU A 45 2.91 -4.18 -2.72
N LYS A 46 3.25 -5.44 -2.43
CA LYS A 46 3.94 -5.85 -1.19
C LYS A 46 5.30 -5.20 -1.05
N LYS A 47 6.12 -5.20 -2.10
CA LYS A 47 7.44 -4.55 -2.09
C LYS A 47 7.31 -3.05 -1.82
N LYS A 48 6.37 -2.38 -2.49
CA LYS A 48 6.10 -0.95 -2.25
C LYS A 48 5.65 -0.70 -0.81
N LYS A 49 4.77 -1.53 -0.25
CA LYS A 49 4.33 -1.42 1.15
C LYS A 49 5.51 -1.57 2.13
N ILE A 50 6.36 -2.58 1.94
CA ILE A 50 7.56 -2.79 2.79
C ILE A 50 8.45 -1.54 2.75
N LYS A 51 8.71 -1.00 1.55
CA LYS A 51 9.50 0.21 1.40
C LYS A 51 8.89 1.42 2.14
N LEU A 52 7.58 1.60 2.08
CA LEU A 52 6.89 2.67 2.81
C LEU A 52 6.97 2.47 4.33
N ASP A 53 6.94 1.23 4.81
CA ASP A 53 7.11 0.91 6.23
C ASP A 53 8.54 1.23 6.69
N ASP A 54 9.55 0.79 5.93
CA ASP A 54 10.96 1.07 6.20
C ASP A 54 11.28 2.58 6.19
N GLU A 55 10.72 3.31 5.22
CA GLU A 55 10.80 4.76 5.16
C GLU A 55 10.15 5.36 6.41
N TYR A 56 8.92 4.97 6.74
CA TYR A 56 8.21 5.44 7.93
C TYR A 56 9.00 5.20 9.23
N GLN A 57 9.54 4.00 9.46
CA GLN A 57 10.36 3.69 10.64
C GLN A 57 11.63 4.55 10.67
N SER A 58 12.37 4.61 9.56
CA SER A 58 13.58 5.41 9.46
C SER A 58 13.33 6.91 9.70
N PHE A 59 12.16 7.41 9.25
CA PHE A 59 11.79 8.80 9.45
C PHE A 59 11.30 9.10 10.86
N LYS A 60 10.55 8.17 11.48
CA LYS A 60 10.15 8.28 12.89
C LYS A 60 11.36 8.45 13.80
N GLU A 61 12.45 7.76 13.51
CA GLU A 61 13.69 7.84 14.28
C GLU A 61 14.51 9.11 14.00
N LYS A 62 14.43 9.68 12.78
CA LYS A 62 15.36 10.73 12.32
C LYS A 62 14.77 12.12 12.14
N ASN A 63 13.46 12.27 11.98
CA ASN A 63 12.84 13.49 11.47
C ASN A 63 11.48 13.81 12.11
N GLU A 64 11.43 13.97 13.45
CA GLU A 64 10.22 14.30 14.22
C GLU A 64 9.43 15.54 13.74
N GLY A 65 9.97 16.35 12.81
CA GLY A 65 9.35 17.56 12.26
C GLY A 65 8.90 17.51 10.80
N LYS A 66 9.08 16.40 10.06
CA LYS A 66 8.74 16.31 8.61
C LYS A 66 7.55 15.41 8.28
N TRP A 67 6.66 15.22 9.24
CA TRP A 67 5.52 14.31 9.13
C TRP A 67 4.55 14.65 7.98
N ASP A 68 4.41 15.92 7.61
CA ASP A 68 3.53 16.32 6.50
C ASP A 68 4.07 15.91 5.11
N GLU A 69 5.38 16.01 4.87
CA GLU A 69 6.00 15.49 3.65
C GLU A 69 5.81 13.97 3.56
N ILE A 70 6.05 13.27 4.66
CA ILE A 70 5.92 11.81 4.74
C ILE A 70 4.48 11.39 4.46
N LYS A 71 3.51 12.05 5.10
CA LYS A 71 2.08 11.79 4.87
C LYS A 71 1.73 12.00 3.40
N SER A 72 2.24 13.05 2.76
CA SER A 72 2.00 13.32 1.34
C SER A 72 2.55 12.20 0.46
N HIS A 73 3.83 11.83 0.64
CA HIS A 73 4.47 10.75 -0.12
C HIS A 73 3.79 9.39 0.07
N LEU A 74 3.47 9.02 1.32
CA LEU A 74 2.76 7.78 1.61
C LEU A 74 1.35 7.77 1.06
N SER A 75 0.62 8.90 1.14
CA SER A 75 -0.74 9.00 0.61
C SER A 75 -0.75 8.83 -0.91
N SER A 76 0.19 9.46 -1.61
CA SER A 76 0.33 9.30 -3.07
C SER A 76 0.69 7.86 -3.46
N ALA A 77 1.67 7.26 -2.78
CA ALA A 77 2.03 5.87 -3.03
C ALA A 77 0.87 4.90 -2.71
N ALA A 78 0.11 5.18 -1.65
CA ALA A 78 -1.08 4.43 -1.28
C ALA A 78 -2.17 4.51 -2.36
N GLU A 79 -2.41 5.69 -2.91
CA GLU A 79 -3.34 5.90 -4.02
C GLU A 79 -2.90 5.15 -5.27
N GLU A 80 -1.61 5.17 -5.61
CA GLU A 80 -1.08 4.40 -6.76
C GLU A 80 -1.30 2.90 -6.57
N ILE A 81 -1.02 2.38 -5.37
CA ILE A 81 -1.27 0.98 -5.00
C ILE A 81 -2.75 0.65 -5.16
N LYS A 82 -3.64 1.52 -4.64
CA LYS A 82 -5.10 1.34 -4.74
C LYS A 82 -5.56 1.36 -6.20
N ARG A 83 -5.04 2.25 -7.04
CA ARG A 83 -5.38 2.30 -8.47
C ARG A 83 -4.88 1.07 -9.22
N ALA A 84 -3.67 0.61 -8.94
CA ALA A 84 -3.11 -0.59 -9.55
C ALA A 84 -3.92 -1.84 -9.16
N ALA A 85 -4.34 -1.91 -7.90
CA ALA A 85 -5.27 -2.91 -7.40
C ALA A 85 -6.60 -2.85 -8.15
N GLU A 86 -7.28 -1.71 -8.14
CA GLU A 86 -8.56 -1.52 -8.84
C GLU A 86 -8.47 -1.86 -10.33
N ALA A 87 -7.37 -1.50 -11.01
CA ALA A 87 -7.14 -1.82 -12.41
C ALA A 87 -6.97 -3.33 -12.65
N ALA A 88 -6.33 -4.05 -11.71
CA ALA A 88 -6.21 -5.50 -11.77
C ALA A 88 -7.59 -6.19 -11.66
N PHE A 89 -8.50 -5.66 -10.83
CA PHE A 89 -9.84 -6.21 -10.63
C PHE A 89 -10.90 -5.73 -11.63
N LYS A 90 -10.78 -4.51 -12.17
CA LYS A 90 -11.73 -3.96 -13.16
C LYS A 90 -11.74 -4.71 -14.50
N LYS A 91 -10.70 -5.48 -14.80
CA LYS A 91 -10.62 -6.32 -16.01
C LYS A 91 -11.66 -7.47 -16.02
N LYS A 92 -12.48 -7.60 -14.96
CA LYS A 92 -13.50 -8.65 -14.78
C LYS A 92 -14.91 -8.30 -15.31
N ASN A 93 -15.12 -7.09 -15.86
CA ASN A 93 -16.39 -6.72 -16.52
C ASN A 93 -16.27 -6.67 -18.03
#